data_AF-A0AAI9SZU1-F1
#
_entry.id   AF-A0AAI9SZU1-F1
#
_cell.length_a   1.000
_cell.length_b   1.000
_cell.length_c   1.000
_cell.angle_alpha   90.00
_cell.angle_beta   90.00
_cell.angle_gamma   90.00
#
_symmetry.space_group_name_H-M   'P 1'
#
loop_
_entity.id
_entity.type
_entity.pdbx_description
1 polymer ?
#
loop_
_entity_poly.entity_id
_entity_poly.type
_entity_poly.pdbx_seq_one_letter_code
_entity_poly.pdbx_strand_id
1 'polypeptide(L)'
;MGVENFITRPEPKKLIFALLHNRTPGVACFEDEKKVLYIINNPLTLEPFIAKLLGKKTNVSIVYEFYTLNEICDFFKFLYQQTQLGTILFQQNVTIVVNRRFISTYSIKSTLTIQLIRYLSLKHHCQIVSTDKEIYSKMISLESIDKLIDLENVKVQPNYVEARETGSEPHFDLFIPSSWDSWNRIIVHGKSVIISPDNDRVDGIIRDEKVLEMLDQEYEAQISEKNSQVSALANYLSKYDENPEPKESDIAREKVPKTMNEFLQEVLNLDEISAS
;
A
#
# COMPACT_ATOMS: atom_id res chain seq x y z
N MET A 1 -22.72 -56.21 12.00
CA MET A 1 -21.69 -55.16 11.83
C MET A 1 -22.11 -54.32 10.64
N GLY A 2 -22.64 -53.12 10.89
CA GLY A 2 -23.10 -52.22 9.85
C GLY A 2 -21.92 -51.49 9.22
N VAL A 3 -21.83 -51.53 7.89
CA VAL A 3 -20.91 -50.69 7.14
C VAL A 3 -21.48 -49.28 7.19
N GLU A 4 -20.92 -48.44 8.04
CA GLU A 4 -21.23 -47.01 8.04
C GLU A 4 -20.81 -46.45 6.68
N ASN A 5 -21.80 -46.08 5.86
CA ASN A 5 -21.56 -45.35 4.62
C ASN A 5 -20.99 -43.98 4.99
N PHE A 6 -19.67 -43.83 4.95
CA PHE A 6 -19.00 -42.54 5.01
C PHE A 6 -19.38 -41.75 3.75
N ILE A 7 -20.43 -40.94 3.85
CA ILE A 7 -20.71 -39.90 2.87
C ILE A 7 -19.71 -38.78 3.17
N THR A 8 -18.49 -38.89 2.63
CA THR A 8 -17.56 -37.76 2.59
C THR A 8 -18.20 -36.68 1.74
N ARG A 9 -18.74 -35.63 2.38
CA ARG A 9 -19.12 -34.42 1.66
C ARG A 9 -17.84 -33.84 1.05
N PRO A 10 -17.78 -33.58 -0.26
CA PRO A 10 -16.61 -32.97 -0.85
C PRO A 10 -16.35 -31.62 -0.17
N GLU A 11 -15.10 -31.38 0.23
CA GLU A 11 -14.72 -30.09 0.79
C GLU A 11 -15.00 -28.98 -0.26
N PRO A 12 -15.54 -27.83 0.17
CA PRO A 12 -15.77 -26.74 -0.75
C PRO A 12 -14.43 -26.21 -1.27
N LYS A 13 -14.30 -26.14 -2.60
CA LYS A 13 -13.11 -25.60 -3.26
C LYS A 13 -12.83 -24.17 -2.82
N LYS A 14 -11.56 -23.84 -2.64
CA LYS A 14 -11.12 -22.46 -2.34
C LYS A 14 -11.35 -21.59 -3.57
N LEU A 15 -12.08 -20.49 -3.38
CA LEU A 15 -12.35 -19.54 -4.45
C LEU A 15 -11.26 -18.46 -4.46
N ILE A 16 -10.67 -18.21 -5.62
CA ILE A 16 -9.60 -17.23 -5.78
C ILE A 16 -9.94 -16.28 -6.92
N PHE A 17 -9.83 -14.98 -6.64
CA PHE A 17 -9.98 -13.92 -7.63
C PHE A 17 -8.63 -13.26 -7.87
N ALA A 18 -8.08 -13.41 -9.07
CA ALA A 18 -6.96 -12.62 -9.56
C ALA A 18 -7.52 -11.44 -10.34
N LEU A 19 -7.57 -10.28 -9.69
CA LEU A 19 -8.11 -9.05 -10.23
C LEU A 19 -6.96 -8.24 -10.84
N LEU A 20 -6.93 -8.18 -12.17
CA LEU A 20 -5.84 -7.59 -12.96
C LEU A 20 -6.27 -6.27 -13.56
N HIS A 21 -5.41 -5.27 -13.50
CA HIS A 21 -5.64 -4.04 -14.25
C HIS A 21 -5.18 -4.23 -15.70
N ASN A 22 -6.14 -4.17 -16.63
CA ASN A 22 -5.93 -4.36 -18.06
C ASN A 22 -6.88 -3.46 -18.86
N ARG A 23 -6.48 -3.11 -20.09
CA ARG A 23 -7.24 -2.19 -20.96
C ARG A 23 -8.61 -2.72 -21.36
N THR A 24 -8.77 -4.04 -21.47
CA THR A 24 -10.01 -4.67 -21.93
C THR A 24 -10.59 -5.52 -20.80
N PRO A 25 -11.86 -5.29 -20.41
CA PRO A 25 -12.53 -6.14 -19.45
C PRO A 25 -12.64 -7.58 -19.93
N GLY A 26 -12.52 -8.53 -19.02
CA GLY A 26 -12.63 -9.95 -19.38
C GLY A 26 -12.55 -10.86 -18.16
N VAL A 27 -13.05 -12.07 -18.31
CA VAL A 27 -13.04 -13.10 -17.27
C VAL A 27 -12.53 -14.41 -17.87
N ALA A 28 -11.54 -15.00 -17.23
CA ALA A 28 -11.13 -16.38 -17.47
C ALA A 28 -11.30 -17.18 -16.16
N CYS A 29 -11.67 -18.45 -16.28
CA CYS A 29 -11.90 -19.34 -15.14
C CYS A 29 -11.10 -20.62 -15.34
N PHE A 30 -10.38 -21.01 -14.30
CA PHE A 30 -9.59 -22.23 -14.23
C PHE A 30 -9.96 -22.96 -12.94
N GLU A 31 -10.01 -24.28 -12.98
CA GLU A 31 -10.44 -25.08 -11.84
C GLU A 31 -9.64 -26.37 -11.76
N ASP A 32 -9.25 -26.75 -10.55
CA ASP A 32 -8.71 -28.06 -10.21
C ASP A 32 -9.55 -28.72 -9.11
N GLU A 33 -9.06 -29.79 -8.50
CA GLU A 33 -9.77 -30.50 -7.42
C GLU A 33 -9.99 -29.66 -6.16
N LYS A 34 -9.14 -28.67 -5.88
CA LYS A 34 -9.09 -27.91 -4.62
C LYS A 34 -9.47 -26.45 -4.77
N LYS A 35 -9.35 -25.86 -5.96
CA LYS A 35 -9.41 -24.41 -6.19
C LYS A 35 -10.21 -24.07 -7.44
N VAL A 36 -10.82 -22.89 -7.40
CA VAL A 36 -11.37 -22.22 -8.57
C VAL A 36 -10.72 -20.85 -8.67
N LEU A 37 -10.00 -20.59 -9.76
CA LEU A 37 -9.32 -19.33 -10.04
C LEU A 37 -10.07 -18.56 -11.13
N TYR A 38 -10.58 -17.40 -10.76
CA TYR A 38 -11.10 -16.40 -11.70
C TYR A 38 -10.03 -15.34 -11.95
N ILE A 39 -9.59 -15.20 -13.20
CA ILE A 39 -8.79 -14.06 -13.65
C ILE A 39 -9.75 -13.03 -14.22
N ILE A 40 -9.84 -11.87 -13.58
CA ILE A 40 -10.77 -10.80 -13.93
C ILE A 40 -9.96 -9.57 -14.32
N ASN A 41 -10.01 -9.22 -15.61
CA ASN A 41 -9.40 -8.02 -16.16
C ASN A 41 -10.35 -6.84 -16.01
N ASN A 42 -9.81 -5.70 -15.57
CA ASN A 42 -10.56 -4.47 -15.30
C ASN A 42 -11.69 -4.69 -14.28
N PRO A 43 -11.34 -5.02 -13.02
CA PRO A 43 -12.29 -5.47 -11.99
C PRO A 43 -13.34 -4.42 -11.62
N LEU A 44 -12.98 -3.12 -11.61
CA LEU A 44 -13.91 -2.03 -11.27
C LEU A 44 -15.10 -1.94 -12.27
N THR A 45 -14.88 -2.29 -13.54
CA THR A 45 -15.96 -2.36 -14.54
C THR A 45 -16.86 -3.59 -14.33
N LEU A 46 -16.36 -4.61 -13.63
CA LEU A 46 -17.01 -5.90 -13.41
C LEU A 46 -17.45 -6.10 -11.95
N GLU A 47 -17.54 -5.03 -11.16
CA GLU A 47 -18.01 -5.06 -9.77
C GLU A 47 -19.32 -5.85 -9.58
N PRO A 48 -20.37 -5.69 -10.41
CA PRO A 48 -21.60 -6.46 -10.24
C PRO A 48 -21.39 -7.97 -10.40
N PHE A 49 -20.48 -8.36 -11.28
CA PHE A 49 -20.12 -9.76 -11.49
C PHE A 49 -19.32 -10.30 -10.30
N ILE A 50 -18.33 -9.55 -9.82
CA ILE A 50 -17.52 -9.91 -8.65
C ILE A 50 -18.42 -10.05 -7.41
N ALA A 51 -19.30 -9.08 -7.15
CA ALA A 51 -20.25 -9.10 -6.05
C ALA A 51 -21.14 -10.35 -6.07
N LYS A 52 -21.64 -10.73 -7.26
CA LYS A 52 -22.44 -11.95 -7.43
C LYS A 52 -21.65 -13.22 -7.09
N LEU A 53 -20.37 -13.27 -7.44
CA LEU A 53 -19.53 -14.44 -7.15
C LEU A 53 -19.08 -14.52 -5.68
N LEU A 54 -18.81 -13.36 -5.07
CA LEU A 54 -18.50 -13.23 -3.64
C LEU A 54 -19.67 -13.74 -2.79
N GLY A 55 -20.90 -13.30 -3.08
CA GLY A 55 -22.11 -13.79 -2.41
C GLY A 55 -21.96 -13.83 -0.89
N LYS A 56 -22.38 -14.95 -0.25
CA LYS A 56 -22.19 -15.20 1.19
C LYS A 56 -20.95 -16.06 1.51
N LYS A 57 -19.98 -16.14 0.59
CA LYS A 57 -18.82 -17.01 0.77
C LYS A 57 -17.77 -16.30 1.63
N THR A 58 -17.30 -17.00 2.66
CA THR A 58 -16.24 -16.51 3.57
C THR A 58 -14.85 -17.02 3.19
N ASN A 59 -14.75 -18.20 2.56
CA ASN A 59 -13.47 -18.77 2.12
C ASN A 59 -13.10 -18.31 0.70
N VAL A 60 -12.81 -17.02 0.57
CA VAL A 60 -12.39 -16.40 -0.70
C VAL A 60 -11.06 -15.70 -0.50
N SER A 61 -10.13 -15.92 -1.42
CA SER A 61 -8.91 -15.13 -1.55
C SER A 61 -9.01 -14.19 -2.75
N ILE A 62 -8.57 -12.94 -2.57
CA ILE A 62 -8.53 -11.93 -3.63
C ILE A 62 -7.10 -11.45 -3.75
N VAL A 63 -6.55 -11.50 -4.96
CA VAL A 63 -5.28 -10.89 -5.32
C VAL A 63 -5.61 -9.71 -6.23
N TYR A 64 -5.24 -8.50 -5.82
CA TYR A 64 -5.62 -7.26 -6.51
C TYR A 64 -4.39 -6.49 -6.97
N GLU A 65 -4.22 -6.37 -8.29
CA GLU A 65 -3.25 -5.47 -8.92
C GLU A 65 -3.90 -4.13 -9.21
N PHE A 66 -3.27 -3.05 -8.73
CA PHE A 66 -3.70 -1.67 -8.96
C PHE A 66 -2.60 -0.87 -9.65
N TYR A 67 -2.99 0.24 -10.28
CA TYR A 67 -2.07 1.19 -10.91
C TYR A 67 -2.06 2.55 -10.22
N THR A 68 -3.12 2.88 -9.45
CA THR A 68 -3.20 4.13 -8.69
C THR A 68 -3.73 3.88 -7.28
N LEU A 69 -3.41 4.77 -6.34
CA LEU A 69 -3.94 4.69 -4.97
C LEU A 69 -5.47 4.85 -4.93
N ASN A 70 -6.05 5.60 -5.87
CA ASN A 70 -7.49 5.75 -6.00
C ASN A 70 -8.17 4.43 -6.37
N GLU A 71 -7.57 3.65 -7.27
CA GLU A 71 -8.10 2.32 -7.62
C GLU A 71 -8.16 1.39 -6.38
N ILE A 72 -7.16 1.45 -5.48
CA ILE A 72 -7.21 0.70 -4.21
C ILE A 72 -8.37 1.18 -3.34
N CYS A 73 -8.53 2.49 -3.18
CA CYS A 73 -9.63 3.06 -2.40
C CYS A 73 -11.00 2.64 -2.95
N ASP A 74 -11.20 2.74 -4.27
CA ASP A 74 -12.44 2.34 -4.93
C ASP A 74 -12.71 0.85 -4.72
N PHE A 75 -11.68 0.02 -4.89
CA PHE A 75 -11.77 -1.42 -4.64
C PHE A 75 -12.10 -1.74 -3.17
N PHE A 76 -11.47 -1.05 -2.21
CA PHE A 76 -11.71 -1.25 -0.78
C PHE A 76 -13.09 -0.81 -0.38
N LYS A 77 -13.57 0.30 -0.95
CA LYS A 77 -14.95 0.75 -0.80
C LYS A 77 -15.94 -0.26 -1.37
N PHE A 78 -15.68 -0.80 -2.56
CA PHE A 78 -16.47 -1.87 -3.15
C PHE A 78 -16.54 -3.09 -2.23
N LEU A 79 -15.41 -3.60 -1.73
CA LEU A 79 -15.37 -4.75 -0.82
C LEU A 79 -16.06 -4.46 0.52
N TYR A 80 -15.87 -3.26 1.06
CA TYR A 80 -16.55 -2.84 2.29
C TYR A 80 -18.07 -2.86 2.11
N GLN A 81 -18.60 -2.41 0.97
CA GLN A 81 -20.03 -2.48 0.67
C GLN A 81 -20.57 -3.92 0.54
N GLN A 82 -19.72 -4.89 0.23
CA GLN A 82 -20.08 -6.31 0.24
C GLN A 82 -20.04 -6.93 1.64
N THR A 83 -19.41 -6.27 2.61
CA THR A 83 -19.26 -6.76 3.97
C THR A 83 -20.55 -6.47 4.75
N GLN A 84 -21.31 -7.52 5.08
CA GLN A 84 -22.62 -7.40 5.74
C GLN A 84 -22.53 -7.15 7.25
N LEU A 85 -21.34 -7.25 7.83
CA LEU A 85 -21.08 -7.07 9.25
C LEU A 85 -20.67 -5.62 9.47
N GLY A 86 -21.17 -4.96 10.51
CA GLY A 86 -20.81 -3.59 10.89
C GLY A 86 -19.36 -3.44 11.37
N THR A 87 -18.42 -4.08 10.67
CA THR A 87 -16.98 -4.11 10.90
C THR A 87 -16.28 -3.59 9.64
N ILE A 88 -15.20 -2.83 9.81
CA ILE A 88 -14.38 -2.34 8.70
C ILE A 88 -13.53 -3.43 8.02
N LEU A 89 -13.38 -4.58 8.68
CA LEU A 89 -12.57 -5.69 8.21
C LEU A 89 -13.24 -6.45 7.07
N PHE A 90 -12.43 -6.82 6.07
CA PHE A 90 -12.90 -7.71 5.00
C PHE A 90 -13.03 -9.14 5.51
N GLN A 91 -14.07 -9.83 5.04
CA GLN A 91 -14.25 -11.26 5.31
C GLN A 91 -13.33 -12.14 4.44
N GLN A 92 -12.84 -11.57 3.34
CA GLN A 92 -11.97 -12.26 2.38
C GLN A 92 -10.50 -12.04 2.74
N ASN A 93 -9.66 -13.02 2.41
CA ASN A 93 -8.22 -12.83 2.46
C ASN A 93 -7.79 -12.03 1.22
N VAL A 94 -7.38 -10.77 1.41
CA VAL A 94 -7.03 -9.86 0.33
C VAL A 94 -5.51 -9.64 0.31
N THR A 95 -4.90 -9.84 -0.85
CA THR A 95 -3.50 -9.49 -1.13
C THR A 95 -3.44 -8.37 -2.16
N ILE A 96 -2.74 -7.30 -1.80
CA ILE A 96 -2.49 -6.14 -2.63
C ILE A 96 -1.17 -6.32 -3.35
N VAL A 97 -1.23 -6.30 -4.68
CA VAL A 97 -0.08 -6.47 -5.55
C VAL A 97 0.39 -5.11 -6.02
N VAL A 98 1.59 -4.72 -5.59
CA VAL A 98 2.23 -3.46 -5.96
C VAL A 98 3.23 -3.75 -7.08
N ASN A 99 3.10 -3.04 -8.20
CA ASN A 99 4.12 -3.10 -9.24
C ASN A 99 5.39 -2.39 -8.74
N ARG A 100 6.53 -3.09 -8.71
CA ARG A 100 7.81 -2.52 -8.24
C ARG A 100 8.19 -1.22 -8.97
N ARG A 101 7.80 -1.06 -10.24
CA ARG A 101 8.05 0.19 -10.99
C ARG A 101 7.39 1.42 -10.35
N PHE A 102 6.22 1.24 -9.73
CA PHE A 102 5.48 2.31 -9.04
C PHE A 102 6.22 2.83 -7.80
N ILE A 103 7.09 1.99 -7.23
CA ILE A 103 7.89 2.26 -6.04
C ILE A 103 9.37 1.95 -6.32
N SER A 104 9.87 2.28 -7.52
CA SER A 104 11.26 1.96 -7.90
C SER A 104 12.26 3.00 -7.38
N THR A 105 11.83 4.26 -7.31
CA THR A 105 12.69 5.38 -6.92
C THR A 105 12.55 5.65 -5.42
N TYR A 106 13.68 5.77 -4.71
CA TYR A 106 13.68 6.24 -3.33
C TYR A 106 13.37 7.75 -3.31
N SER A 107 12.14 8.12 -2.95
CA SER A 107 11.64 9.50 -2.97
C SER A 107 10.54 9.73 -1.94
N ILE A 108 10.21 10.99 -1.62
CA ILE A 108 9.06 11.36 -0.77
C ILE A 108 7.80 10.65 -1.26
N LYS A 109 7.52 10.75 -2.56
CA LYS A 109 6.31 10.21 -3.18
C LYS A 109 6.23 8.70 -3.04
N SER A 110 7.33 7.98 -3.28
CA SER A 110 7.36 6.51 -3.13
C SER A 110 7.22 6.11 -1.66
N THR A 111 7.92 6.79 -0.75
CA THR A 111 7.81 6.55 0.69
C THR A 111 6.38 6.73 1.18
N LEU A 112 5.77 7.87 0.84
CA LEU A 112 4.40 8.17 1.21
C LEU A 112 3.44 7.14 0.61
N THR A 113 3.59 6.82 -0.68
CA THR A 113 2.80 5.78 -1.35
C THR A 113 2.86 4.45 -0.59
N ILE A 114 4.07 4.01 -0.20
CA ILE A 114 4.25 2.78 0.58
C ILE A 114 3.56 2.91 1.95
N GLN A 115 3.70 4.04 2.64
CA GLN A 115 3.06 4.26 3.94
C GLN A 115 1.53 4.22 3.84
N LEU A 116 0.94 4.80 2.80
CA LEU A 116 -0.50 4.78 2.57
C LEU A 116 -1.02 3.38 2.22
N ILE A 117 -0.32 2.63 1.36
CA ILE A 117 -0.70 1.23 1.04
C ILE A 117 -0.64 0.37 2.29
N ARG A 118 0.42 0.52 3.10
CA ARG A 118 0.59 -0.19 4.38
C ARG A 118 -0.52 0.17 5.37
N TYR A 119 -0.84 1.45 5.51
CA TYR A 119 -1.94 1.91 6.36
C TYR A 119 -3.28 1.29 5.93
N LEU A 120 -3.64 1.40 4.64
CA LEU A 120 -4.88 0.82 4.11
C LEU A 120 -4.93 -0.70 4.34
N SER A 121 -3.83 -1.39 4.05
CA SER A 121 -3.75 -2.85 4.19
C SER A 121 -3.86 -3.26 5.65
N LEU A 122 -3.22 -2.53 6.57
CA LEU A 122 -3.37 -2.76 8.00
C LEU A 122 -4.82 -2.56 8.46
N LYS A 123 -5.49 -1.49 8.01
CA LYS A 123 -6.87 -1.17 8.40
C LYS A 123 -7.87 -2.27 8.03
N HIS A 124 -7.64 -2.92 6.90
CA HIS A 124 -8.51 -3.98 6.37
C HIS A 124 -7.97 -5.40 6.54
N HIS A 125 -6.83 -5.54 7.22
CA HIS A 125 -6.13 -6.81 7.42
C HIS A 125 -5.75 -7.51 6.11
N CYS A 126 -5.28 -6.73 5.13
CA CYS A 126 -4.76 -7.21 3.85
C CYS A 126 -3.27 -7.52 3.92
N GLN A 127 -2.82 -8.40 3.02
CA GLN A 127 -1.43 -8.71 2.74
C GLN A 127 -0.89 -7.80 1.62
N ILE A 128 0.42 -7.59 1.55
CA ILE A 128 1.07 -6.80 0.47
C ILE A 128 2.19 -7.62 -0.16
N VAL A 129 2.21 -7.66 -1.50
CA VAL A 129 3.29 -8.20 -2.31
C VAL A 129 3.73 -7.18 -3.35
N SER A 130 5.02 -6.88 -3.43
CA SER A 130 5.61 -6.18 -4.57
C SER A 130 6.14 -7.18 -5.59
N THR A 131 5.89 -6.94 -6.87
CA THR A 131 6.40 -7.80 -7.94
C THR A 131 6.53 -7.04 -9.26
N ASP A 132 7.32 -7.58 -10.18
CA ASP A 132 7.39 -7.11 -11.55
C ASP A 132 6.28 -7.72 -12.39
N LYS A 133 5.81 -7.00 -13.41
CA LYS A 133 4.69 -7.43 -14.25
C LYS A 133 4.94 -8.78 -14.92
N GLU A 134 6.16 -9.05 -15.37
CA GLU A 134 6.53 -10.32 -15.99
C GLU A 134 6.54 -11.49 -15.00
N ILE A 135 6.83 -11.23 -13.72
CA ILE A 135 6.82 -12.24 -12.66
C ILE A 135 5.38 -12.48 -12.21
N TYR A 136 4.61 -11.41 -12.00
CA TYR A 136 3.23 -11.48 -11.59
C TYR A 136 2.37 -12.32 -12.54
N SER A 137 2.49 -12.07 -13.85
CA SER A 137 1.77 -12.84 -14.87
C SER A 137 2.06 -14.34 -14.84
N LYS A 138 3.25 -14.77 -14.40
CA LYS A 138 3.59 -16.17 -14.19
C LYS A 138 3.06 -16.74 -12.88
N MET A 139 2.79 -15.89 -11.88
CA MET A 139 2.24 -16.29 -10.60
C MET A 139 0.71 -16.47 -10.64
N ILE A 140 0.03 -15.87 -11.62
CA ILE A 140 -1.43 -16.00 -11.83
C ILE A 140 -1.75 -17.31 -12.58
N SER A 141 -1.57 -18.44 -11.89
CA SER A 141 -1.99 -19.78 -12.33
C SER A 141 -2.38 -20.63 -11.13
N LEU A 142 -3.11 -21.74 -11.35
CA LEU A 142 -3.55 -22.63 -10.26
C LEU A 142 -2.37 -23.21 -9.45
N GLU A 143 -1.24 -23.43 -10.11
CA GLU A 143 -0.04 -24.02 -9.53
C GLU A 143 0.73 -23.04 -8.63
N SER A 144 0.69 -21.74 -8.93
CA SER A 144 1.53 -20.73 -8.26
C SER A 144 0.78 -19.69 -7.45
N ILE A 145 -0.54 -19.56 -7.61
CA ILE A 145 -1.34 -18.52 -6.95
C ILE A 145 -1.26 -18.59 -5.41
N ASP A 146 -0.94 -19.76 -4.84
CA ASP A 146 -0.76 -19.92 -3.39
C ASP A 146 0.35 -19.00 -2.85
N LYS A 147 1.39 -18.74 -3.65
CA LYS A 147 2.49 -17.83 -3.30
C LYS A 147 2.04 -16.38 -3.11
N LEU A 148 0.85 -16.03 -3.60
CA LEU A 148 0.28 -14.70 -3.55
C LEU A 148 -0.88 -14.59 -2.55
N ILE A 149 -1.33 -15.67 -1.92
CA ILE A 149 -2.47 -15.64 -0.97
C ILE A 149 -2.10 -16.17 0.41
N ASP A 150 -0.92 -16.77 0.56
CA ASP A 150 -0.38 -17.25 1.84
C ASP A 150 1.02 -16.68 2.06
N LEU A 151 1.07 -15.50 2.69
CA LEU A 151 2.32 -14.84 3.05
C LEU A 151 2.76 -15.09 4.50
N GLU A 152 1.98 -15.77 5.34
CA GLU A 152 2.28 -15.87 6.78
C GLU A 152 3.62 -16.57 7.07
N ASN A 153 4.05 -17.46 6.16
CA ASN A 153 5.33 -18.18 6.25
C ASN A 153 6.44 -17.57 5.38
N VAL A 154 6.18 -16.44 4.72
CA VAL A 154 7.16 -15.75 3.87
C VAL A 154 7.99 -14.79 4.73
N LYS A 155 9.30 -14.71 4.44
CA LYS A 155 10.18 -13.75 5.11
C LYS A 155 9.69 -12.34 4.83
N VAL A 156 9.39 -11.60 5.90
CA VAL A 156 8.94 -10.23 5.78
C VAL A 156 10.05 -9.32 5.29
N GLN A 157 9.76 -8.54 4.25
CA GLN A 157 10.71 -7.66 3.58
C GLN A 157 10.00 -6.37 3.15
N PRO A 158 10.05 -5.30 3.95
CA PRO A 158 9.66 -3.96 3.55
C PRO A 158 10.92 -3.10 3.37
N ASN A 159 11.79 -3.47 2.44
CA ASN A 159 13.14 -2.92 2.35
C ASN A 159 13.37 -2.28 0.98
N TYR A 160 14.18 -1.22 0.94
CA TYR A 160 14.77 -0.77 -0.31
C TYR A 160 15.93 -1.69 -0.67
N VAL A 161 15.93 -2.20 -1.89
CA VAL A 161 16.97 -3.08 -2.44
C VAL A 161 17.76 -2.26 -3.44
N GLU A 162 19.04 -2.05 -3.14
CA GLU A 162 19.94 -1.35 -4.05
C GLU A 162 20.32 -2.23 -5.24
N ALA A 163 20.57 -1.60 -6.40
CA ALA A 163 20.98 -2.30 -7.61
C ALA A 163 22.26 -3.16 -7.43
N ARG A 164 23.12 -2.76 -6.50
CA ARG A 164 24.38 -3.47 -6.18
C ARG A 164 24.15 -4.81 -5.49
N GLU A 165 23.02 -4.99 -4.81
CA GLU A 165 22.71 -6.21 -4.06
C GLU A 165 22.17 -7.32 -4.97
N THR A 166 21.47 -6.97 -6.04
CA THR A 166 20.75 -7.91 -6.91
C THR A 166 21.18 -7.89 -8.37
N GLY A 167 21.97 -6.89 -8.79
CA GLY A 167 22.30 -6.65 -10.20
C GLY A 167 21.11 -6.17 -11.04
N SER A 168 19.97 -5.83 -10.41
CA SER A 168 18.77 -5.30 -11.06
C SER A 168 18.62 -3.80 -10.81
N GLU A 169 17.64 -3.14 -11.41
CA GLU A 169 17.28 -1.78 -11.01
C GLU A 169 16.90 -1.74 -9.52
N PRO A 170 17.21 -0.64 -8.81
CA PRO A 170 16.88 -0.55 -7.40
C PRO A 170 15.36 -0.46 -7.25
N HIS A 171 14.83 -1.08 -6.20
CA HIS A 171 13.39 -1.18 -5.99
C HIS A 171 13.06 -1.39 -4.52
N PHE A 172 11.83 -1.08 -4.13
CA PHE A 172 11.30 -1.54 -2.86
C PHE A 172 10.74 -2.96 -3.01
N ASP A 173 11.19 -3.84 -2.14
CA ASP A 173 10.53 -5.12 -1.88
C ASP A 173 9.56 -4.95 -0.71
N LEU A 174 8.33 -5.39 -0.93
CA LEU A 174 7.21 -5.39 0.02
C LEU A 174 6.63 -6.81 0.05
N PHE A 175 7.02 -7.60 1.03
CA PHE A 175 6.37 -8.86 1.38
C PHE A 175 5.89 -8.73 2.81
N ILE A 176 4.63 -8.31 3.00
CA ILE A 176 4.08 -7.92 4.30
C ILE A 176 2.81 -8.75 4.58
N PRO A 177 2.88 -9.73 5.50
CA PRO A 177 1.70 -10.43 6.00
C PRO A 177 0.77 -9.48 6.76
N SER A 178 -0.52 -9.79 6.77
CA SER A 178 -1.55 -8.94 7.38
C SER A 178 -1.40 -8.84 8.90
N SER A 179 -0.72 -9.80 9.52
CA SER A 179 -0.42 -9.88 10.95
C SER A 179 0.83 -9.11 11.38
N TRP A 180 1.70 -8.70 10.45
CA TRP A 180 3.01 -8.14 10.77
C TRP A 180 3.00 -6.62 10.97
N ASP A 181 2.17 -5.89 10.23
CA ASP A 181 2.25 -4.42 10.21
C ASP A 181 1.65 -3.76 11.46
N SER A 182 2.03 -2.52 11.72
CA SER A 182 1.46 -1.68 12.78
C SER A 182 1.71 -0.20 12.52
N TRP A 183 0.92 0.68 13.16
CA TRP A 183 1.12 2.13 13.08
C TRP A 183 2.56 2.53 13.42
N ASN A 184 3.12 1.96 14.49
CA ASN A 184 4.51 2.22 14.88
C ASN A 184 5.50 1.85 13.77
N ARG A 185 5.30 0.76 13.04
CA ARG A 185 6.19 0.34 11.95
C ARG A 185 6.04 1.24 10.72
N ILE A 186 4.84 1.74 10.44
CA ILE A 186 4.59 2.72 9.38
C ILE A 186 5.28 4.05 9.72
N ILE A 187 5.16 4.51 10.96
CA ILE A 187 5.81 5.73 11.45
C ILE A 187 7.33 5.62 11.43
N VAL A 188 7.89 4.50 11.91
CA VAL A 188 9.35 4.28 11.92
C VAL A 188 9.92 4.29 10.50
N HIS A 189 9.21 3.72 9.53
CA HIS A 189 9.59 3.82 8.12
C HIS A 189 9.70 5.29 7.65
N GLY A 190 8.72 6.14 8.01
CA GLY A 190 8.80 7.57 7.69
C GLY A 190 9.93 8.30 8.42
N LYS A 191 10.23 7.93 9.67
CA LYS A 191 11.35 8.50 10.44
C LYS A 191 12.73 8.10 9.92
N SER A 192 12.85 6.92 9.30
CA SER A 192 14.12 6.46 8.71
C SER A 192 14.49 7.20 7.41
N VAL A 193 13.54 7.94 6.85
CA VAL A 193 13.72 8.66 5.59
C VAL A 193 14.24 10.06 5.90
N ILE A 194 15.55 10.24 5.71
CA ILE A 194 16.24 11.53 5.78
C ILE A 194 16.19 12.15 4.39
N ILE A 195 15.47 13.25 4.24
CA ILE A 195 15.39 13.99 2.99
C ILE A 195 16.00 15.36 3.27
N SER A 196 16.86 15.80 2.36
CA SER A 196 17.74 16.94 2.57
C SER A 196 17.01 18.17 3.12
N PRO A 197 17.59 18.88 4.10
CA PRO A 197 16.96 20.00 4.81
C PRO A 197 16.66 21.21 3.91
N ASP A 198 17.11 21.21 2.65
CA ASP A 198 16.89 22.32 1.70
C ASP A 198 15.45 22.38 1.15
N ASN A 199 14.57 21.44 1.53
CA ASN A 199 13.15 21.48 1.22
C ASN A 199 12.33 21.55 2.52
N ASP A 200 12.28 22.74 3.14
CA ASP A 200 11.28 23.09 4.18
C ASP A 200 9.83 22.99 3.68
N ARG A 201 9.65 22.73 2.40
CA ARG A 201 8.35 22.68 1.75
C ARG A 201 7.77 21.27 1.83
N VAL A 202 6.99 21.11 2.89
CA VAL A 202 5.89 20.17 3.04
C VAL A 202 6.34 18.71 2.91
N ASP A 203 6.98 18.21 3.96
CA ASP A 203 7.25 16.79 4.05
C ASP A 203 5.96 16.03 4.38
N GLY A 204 5.33 15.44 3.35
CA GLY A 204 4.12 14.62 3.48
C GLY A 204 4.34 13.23 4.05
N ILE A 205 5.56 12.91 4.51
CA ILE A 205 5.85 11.64 5.15
C ILE A 205 5.19 11.57 6.52
N ILE A 206 4.55 10.43 6.78
CA ILE A 206 3.88 10.16 8.05
C ILE A 206 4.95 9.82 9.10
N ARG A 207 5.23 10.73 10.03
CA ARG A 207 6.26 10.56 11.07
C ARG A 207 5.74 10.58 12.50
N ASP A 208 4.46 10.81 12.68
CA ASP A 208 3.84 10.83 14.00
C ASP A 208 2.47 10.17 13.96
N GLU A 209 2.01 9.79 15.15
CA GLU A 209 0.77 9.08 15.36
C GLU A 209 -0.45 9.97 15.10
N LYS A 210 -0.37 11.28 15.37
CA LYS A 210 -1.50 12.19 15.17
C LYS A 210 -1.87 12.30 13.70
N VAL A 211 -0.88 12.30 12.80
CA VAL A 211 -1.14 12.26 11.35
C VAL A 211 -1.86 10.98 10.95
N LEU A 212 -1.50 9.83 11.53
CA LEU A 212 -2.23 8.58 11.30
C LEU A 212 -3.63 8.60 11.88
N GLU A 213 -3.84 9.14 13.09
CA GLU A 213 -5.16 9.30 13.69
C GLU A 213 -6.09 10.16 12.82
N MET A 214 -5.58 11.28 12.30
CA MET A 214 -6.35 12.15 11.40
C MET A 214 -6.69 11.43 10.10
N LEU A 215 -5.72 10.73 9.51
CA LEU A 215 -5.93 9.93 8.30
C LEU A 215 -6.97 8.81 8.54
N ASP A 216 -6.92 8.18 9.71
CA ASP A 216 -7.83 7.10 10.11
C ASP A 216 -9.27 7.58 10.22
N GLN A 217 -9.48 8.71 10.90
CA GLN A 217 -10.79 9.33 11.03
C GLN A 217 -11.36 9.77 9.68
N GLU A 218 -10.54 10.42 8.84
CA GLU A 218 -10.97 10.87 7.50
C GLU A 218 -11.34 9.66 6.62
N TYR A 219 -10.55 8.59 6.68
CA TYR A 219 -10.80 7.37 5.94
C TYR A 219 -12.07 6.64 6.39
N GLU A 220 -12.28 6.46 7.70
CA GLU A 220 -13.47 5.80 8.24
C GLU A 220 -14.76 6.54 7.88
N ALA A 221 -14.75 7.86 7.98
CA ALA A 221 -15.89 8.69 7.59
C ALA A 221 -16.25 8.42 6.11
N GLN A 222 -15.26 8.38 5.23
CA GLN A 222 -15.51 8.26 3.79
C GLN A 222 -15.85 6.85 3.32
N ILE A 223 -15.19 5.81 3.85
CA ILE A 223 -15.47 4.43 3.42
C ILE A 223 -16.90 4.00 3.78
N SER A 224 -17.46 4.59 4.84
CA SER A 224 -18.85 4.39 5.25
C SER A 224 -19.87 5.16 4.39
N GLU A 225 -19.44 6.21 3.68
CA GLU A 225 -20.30 7.02 2.82
C GLU A 225 -20.50 6.39 1.43
N LYS A 226 -21.72 5.88 1.20
CA LYS A 226 -22.11 5.25 -0.09
C LYS A 226 -21.88 6.14 -1.32
N ASN A 227 -21.93 7.47 -1.18
CA ASN A 227 -21.92 8.42 -2.29
C ASN A 227 -20.67 9.32 -2.38
N SER A 228 -19.65 9.15 -1.52
CA SER A 228 -18.43 9.97 -1.64
C SER A 228 -17.69 9.64 -2.95
N GLN A 229 -17.45 10.65 -3.79
CA GLN A 229 -16.65 10.57 -5.03
C GLN A 229 -15.18 10.93 -4.80
N VAL A 230 -14.82 11.38 -3.59
CA VAL A 230 -13.48 11.88 -3.28
C VAL A 230 -12.75 10.85 -2.42
N SER A 231 -11.59 10.41 -2.89
CA SER A 231 -10.69 9.52 -2.16
C SER A 231 -9.95 10.31 -1.08
N ALA A 232 -10.06 9.92 0.20
CA ALA A 232 -9.31 10.49 1.34
C ALA A 232 -7.81 10.54 1.03
N LEU A 233 -7.32 9.51 0.33
CA LEU A 233 -5.94 9.43 -0.11
C LEU A 233 -5.63 10.40 -1.24
N ALA A 234 -6.56 10.68 -2.15
CA ALA A 234 -6.37 11.73 -3.16
C ALA A 234 -6.26 13.12 -2.52
N ASN A 235 -7.07 13.42 -1.49
CA ASN A 235 -6.95 14.66 -0.72
C ASN A 235 -5.66 14.74 0.09
N TYR A 236 -5.21 13.61 0.65
CA TYR A 236 -3.94 13.55 1.35
C TYR A 236 -2.79 13.78 0.36
N LEU A 237 -2.77 13.09 -0.78
CA LEU A 237 -1.73 13.21 -1.81
C LEU A 237 -1.72 14.56 -2.51
N SER A 238 -2.88 15.15 -2.77
CA SER A 238 -2.98 16.44 -3.49
C SER A 238 -2.37 17.60 -2.69
N LYS A 239 -2.43 17.54 -1.36
CA LYS A 239 -1.73 18.48 -0.45
C LYS A 239 -0.21 18.47 -0.64
N TYR A 240 0.35 17.42 -1.26
CA TYR A 240 1.78 17.24 -1.49
C TYR A 240 2.17 17.12 -2.97
N ASP A 241 1.21 17.11 -3.90
CA ASP A 241 1.42 17.17 -5.36
C ASP A 241 1.39 18.63 -5.89
N GLU A 242 0.98 19.62 -5.07
CA GLU A 242 1.09 21.04 -5.44
C GLU A 242 2.57 21.45 -5.50
N ASN A 243 3.10 21.64 -6.71
CA ASN A 243 4.18 22.60 -6.96
C ASN A 243 3.58 24.00 -6.77
N PRO A 244 3.81 24.72 -5.67
CA PRO A 244 3.44 26.13 -5.64
C PRO A 244 4.56 26.87 -6.37
N GLU A 245 4.21 27.68 -7.37
CA GLU A 245 5.15 28.66 -7.92
C GLU A 245 5.87 29.39 -6.77
N PRO A 246 7.20 29.58 -6.84
CA PRO A 246 7.93 30.21 -5.77
C PRO A 246 7.36 31.61 -5.55
N LYS A 247 6.76 31.83 -4.37
CA LYS A 247 6.41 33.18 -3.92
C LYS A 247 7.71 33.96 -3.81
N GLU A 248 7.78 35.08 -4.53
CA GLU A 248 8.94 36.00 -4.59
C GLU A 248 9.33 36.64 -3.25
N SER A 249 8.75 36.24 -2.12
CA SER A 249 8.96 36.88 -0.81
C SER A 249 9.97 36.20 0.12
N ASP A 250 10.56 35.06 -0.24
CA ASP A 250 11.47 34.32 0.68
C ASP A 250 12.96 34.75 0.55
N ILE A 251 13.26 35.93 0.00
CA ILE A 251 14.61 36.51 0.05
C ILE A 251 14.81 37.27 1.37
N ALA A 252 14.76 36.54 2.48
CA ALA A 252 15.47 36.92 3.70
C ALA A 252 16.46 35.80 4.00
N ARG A 253 17.61 35.85 3.32
CA ARG A 253 18.71 34.90 3.52
C ARG A 253 19.26 35.05 4.94
N GLU A 254 18.92 34.15 5.84
CA GLU A 254 19.84 33.84 6.95
C GLU A 254 21.10 33.23 6.34
N LYS A 255 22.23 33.90 6.56
CA LYS A 255 23.52 33.49 5.99
C LYS A 255 24.03 32.29 6.78
N VAL A 256 24.00 31.11 6.17
CA VAL A 256 24.72 29.94 6.68
C VAL A 256 26.24 30.24 6.68
N PRO A 257 26.95 30.05 7.80
CA PRO A 257 28.41 30.19 7.87
C PRO A 257 29.10 29.30 6.85
N LYS A 258 29.95 29.88 6.01
CA LYS A 258 30.64 29.14 4.94
C LYS A 258 31.93 28.49 5.41
N THR A 259 32.38 28.82 6.62
CA THR A 259 33.62 28.29 7.20
C THR A 259 33.41 27.89 8.66
N MET A 260 34.21 26.93 9.12
CA MET A 260 34.23 26.49 10.53
C MET A 260 34.53 27.65 11.49
N ASN A 261 35.32 28.64 11.07
CA ASN A 261 35.59 29.83 11.90
C ASN A 261 34.38 30.76 12.02
N GLU A 262 33.61 30.99 10.96
CA GLU A 262 32.36 31.77 11.03
C GLU A 262 31.33 31.08 11.93
N PHE A 263 31.21 29.75 11.82
CA PHE A 263 30.34 28.95 12.69
C PHE A 263 30.76 29.04 14.16
N LEU A 264 32.06 28.97 14.46
CA LEU A 264 32.56 29.07 15.82
C LEU A 264 32.38 30.47 16.42
N GLN A 265 32.48 31.55 15.62
CA GLN A 265 32.20 32.89 16.12
C GLN A 265 30.72 33.09 16.46
N GLU A 266 29.82 32.54 15.64
CA GLU A 266 28.37 32.66 15.82
C GLU A 266 27.86 31.82 17.00
N VAL A 267 28.44 30.63 17.22
CA VAL A 267 28.04 29.74 18.34
C VAL A 267 28.64 30.18 19.68
N LEU A 268 29.83 30.82 19.67
CA LEU A 268 30.54 31.17 20.91
C LEU A 268 30.30 32.63 21.38
N ASN A 269 29.56 33.46 20.63
CA ASN A 269 29.30 34.88 20.96
C ASN A 269 30.57 35.63 21.40
N LEU A 270 31.67 35.48 20.66
CA LEU A 270 32.97 36.06 21.02
C LEU A 270 33.13 37.56 20.63
N ASP A 271 32.03 38.28 20.43
CA ASP A 271 32.05 39.69 20.00
C ASP A 271 32.30 40.71 21.14
N GLU A 272 32.66 40.27 22.36
CA GLU A 272 32.99 41.20 23.45
C GLU A 272 34.34 40.94 24.13
N ILE A 273 35.40 40.49 23.43
CA ILE A 273 36.77 40.67 23.97
C ILE A 273 37.77 40.96 22.83
N SER A 274 37.72 42.17 22.27
CA SER A 274 38.92 42.84 21.73
C SER A 274 38.70 44.35 21.58
N ALA A 275 38.54 45.02 22.72
CA ALA A 275 38.87 46.43 22.86
C ALA A 275 39.60 46.64 24.18
N SER A 276 40.92 46.47 24.15
CA SER A 276 41.88 47.03 25.10
C SER A 276 43.16 47.40 24.36
#